data_AF-A0A914K448-F1
#
_entry.id   AF-A0A914K448-F1
#
_cell.length_a   1.000
_cell.length_b   1.000
_cell.length_c   1.000
_cell.angle_alpha   90.00
_cell.angle_beta   90.00
_cell.angle_gamma   90.00
#
_symmetry.space_group_name_H-M   'P 1'
#
loop_
_entity.id
_entity.type
_entity.pdbx_description
1 polymer ?
#
loop_
_entity_poly.entity_id
_entity_poly.type
_entity_poly.pdbx_seq_one_letter_code
_entity_poly.pdbx_strand_id
1 'polypeptide(L)'
;MTSSHLHYNLPLIRQLVVIHEEKDDIVDPCLNTETPKDALCLVGSKMNLTWKCKDQYDFTGKTNECLPPNNFLIIAAKEKFLRFKIKTNSSNIVFDDDPFVILPISSVGHPTSIVYDALSTERYLYWIDAHDQHNGRIKKASDDGTIPSKYLNLKHDSNCSQIFDLVIDEIGRQLIMMTTITGSKYGTIIVGDIGKAGKVTGMDIDMKNDRVVWTTIGEYGGTIHAQQINGIGTREQIIGHELILPRTLNIFNGTVYFANEATKTIDVVKSDMTSSHLHYNLPLIRQLVVIHEEKDNIVDPCLNAETPKDALCLVESKMNLTWKCKDQYDFTGKTNECLPPNNFLLIAAKEKFLRFKIKTNSSNIVFDDVSF
;
A
#
# COMPACT_ATOMS: atom_id res chain seq x y z
N MET A 1 36.75 56.82 5.99
CA MET A 1 35.86 55.72 6.43
C MET A 1 36.57 54.97 7.54
N THR A 2 36.08 55.09 8.77
CA THR A 2 36.61 54.36 9.92
C THR A 2 36.00 52.96 9.91
N SER A 3 36.83 51.96 9.62
CA SER A 3 36.47 50.55 9.81
C SER A 3 36.39 50.27 11.31
N SER A 4 35.23 49.85 11.81
CA SER A 4 35.06 49.32 13.16
C SER A 4 34.73 47.84 13.07
N HIS A 5 35.44 47.02 13.86
CA HIS A 5 35.16 45.60 13.96
C HIS A 5 33.91 45.39 14.84
N LEU A 6 32.87 44.78 14.27
CA LEU A 6 31.61 44.51 14.96
C LEU A 6 31.76 43.43 16.04
N HIS A 7 32.64 42.44 15.82
CA HIS A 7 32.97 41.39 16.79
C HIS A 7 34.33 40.74 16.49
N TYR A 8 35.01 40.22 17.51
CA TYR A 8 36.26 39.45 17.38
C TYR A 8 36.08 38.01 17.88
N ASN A 9 36.98 37.12 17.44
CA ASN A 9 37.07 35.72 17.88
C ASN A 9 35.78 34.90 17.72
N LEU A 10 35.15 34.96 16.55
CA LEU A 10 34.01 34.11 16.23
C LEU A 10 34.47 32.91 15.38
N PRO A 11 34.71 31.73 15.99
CA PRO A 11 35.03 30.53 15.23
C PRO A 11 33.78 29.96 14.55
N LEU A 12 33.97 29.38 13.35
CA LEU A 12 32.96 28.56 12.65
C LEU A 12 31.65 29.26 12.24
N ILE A 13 31.67 30.58 11.96
CA ILE A 13 30.51 31.25 11.35
C ILE A 13 30.20 30.62 9.98
N ARG A 14 28.97 30.15 9.80
CA ARG A 14 28.49 29.56 8.52
C ARG A 14 27.63 30.50 7.71
N GLN A 15 26.90 31.38 8.39
CA GLN A 15 26.00 32.34 7.77
C GLN A 15 25.86 33.56 8.68
N LEU A 16 25.82 34.74 8.07
CA LEU A 16 25.50 36.00 8.74
C LEU A 16 24.29 36.59 8.02
N VAL A 17 23.24 36.93 8.76
CA VAL A 17 22.06 37.62 8.24
C VAL A 17 21.92 38.92 9.01
N VAL A 18 21.86 40.04 8.30
CA VAL A 18 21.59 41.35 8.89
C VAL A 18 20.11 41.63 8.70
N ILE A 19 19.38 41.75 9.80
CA ILE A 19 17.96 42.10 9.79
C ILE A 19 17.88 43.59 10.10
N HIS A 20 17.39 44.36 9.14
CA HIS A 20 17.12 45.78 9.29
C HIS A 20 15.67 46.00 8.86
N GLU A 21 14.89 46.70 9.69
CA GLU A 21 13.50 47.02 9.37
C GLU A 21 13.48 48.24 8.45
N GLU A 22 13.53 48.00 7.16
CA GLU A 22 13.29 49.02 6.13
C GLU A 22 11.83 48.88 5.70
N LYS A 23 11.03 49.95 5.89
CA LYS A 23 9.64 49.99 5.42
C LYS A 23 9.64 50.24 3.91
N ASP A 24 9.84 49.19 3.15
CA ASP A 24 9.62 49.23 1.71
C ASP A 24 8.12 49.03 1.41
N ASP A 25 7.55 49.86 0.54
CA ASP A 25 6.19 49.72 -0.02
C ASP A 25 6.11 48.54 -1.05
N ILE A 26 6.77 47.42 -0.75
CA ILE A 26 6.73 46.23 -1.60
C ILE A 26 5.42 45.48 -1.30
N VAL A 27 4.47 45.58 -2.22
CA VAL A 27 3.23 44.81 -2.18
C VAL A 27 3.55 43.37 -2.63
N ASP A 28 3.46 42.42 -1.72
CA ASP A 28 3.53 40.99 -2.05
C ASP A 28 2.19 40.54 -2.70
N PRO A 29 2.19 40.17 -3.99
CA PRO A 29 0.97 39.74 -4.68
C PRO A 29 0.42 38.40 -4.14
N CYS A 30 1.23 37.59 -3.45
CA CYS A 30 0.78 36.36 -2.80
C CYS A 30 -0.09 36.62 -1.56
N LEU A 31 0.09 37.76 -0.87
CA LEU A 31 -0.71 38.11 0.31
C LEU A 31 -2.16 38.44 -0.03
N ASN A 32 -2.40 38.94 -1.25
CA ASN A 32 -3.71 39.43 -1.68
C ASN A 32 -4.47 38.43 -2.56
N THR A 33 -3.97 37.20 -2.70
CA THR A 33 -4.60 36.18 -3.54
C THR A 33 -4.90 34.91 -2.76
N GLU A 34 -6.09 34.35 -2.97
CA GLU A 34 -6.46 33.06 -2.40
C GLU A 34 -5.55 31.98 -3.00
N THR A 35 -4.62 31.49 -2.18
CA THR A 35 -3.70 30.44 -2.58
C THR A 35 -4.46 29.11 -2.62
N PRO A 36 -4.36 28.33 -3.72
CA PRO A 36 -4.95 26.99 -3.80
C PRO A 36 -4.48 26.10 -2.65
N LYS A 37 -5.33 25.19 -2.20
CA LYS A 37 -5.00 24.27 -1.11
C LYS A 37 -3.74 23.46 -1.47
N ASP A 38 -2.81 23.39 -0.52
CA ASP A 38 -1.53 22.66 -0.64
C ASP A 38 -0.62 23.13 -1.78
N ALA A 39 -0.86 24.34 -2.32
CA ALA A 39 -0.02 25.00 -3.29
C ALA A 39 0.85 26.09 -2.66
N LEU A 40 2.05 26.25 -3.21
CA LEU A 40 2.95 27.36 -2.96
C LEU A 40 2.68 28.47 -3.98
N CYS A 41 2.50 29.69 -3.49
CA CYS A 41 2.49 30.89 -4.31
C CYS A 41 3.91 31.30 -4.68
N LEU A 42 4.21 31.38 -5.98
CA LEU A 42 5.49 31.87 -6.48
C LEU A 42 5.28 33.09 -7.37
N VAL A 43 6.00 34.16 -7.05
CA VAL A 43 6.04 35.39 -7.84
C VAL A 43 7.16 35.29 -8.87
N GLY A 44 6.79 35.24 -10.15
CA GLY A 44 7.75 35.22 -11.24
C GLY A 44 8.12 36.64 -11.74
N SER A 45 8.84 36.68 -12.85
CA SER A 45 9.26 37.94 -13.47
C SER A 45 8.04 38.77 -13.91
N LYS A 46 8.03 40.06 -13.54
CA LYS A 46 6.93 41.01 -13.77
C LYS A 46 5.69 40.81 -12.89
N MET A 47 5.84 40.29 -11.67
CA MET A 47 4.73 40.09 -10.71
C MET A 47 3.65 39.12 -11.18
N ASN A 48 4.00 38.17 -12.07
CA ASN A 48 3.06 37.10 -12.43
C ASN A 48 3.00 36.05 -11.32
N LEU A 49 1.79 35.67 -10.93
CA LEU A 49 1.58 34.61 -9.95
C LEU A 49 1.60 33.24 -10.61
N THR A 50 2.33 32.33 -10.00
CA THR A 50 2.38 30.92 -10.41
C THR A 50 2.18 30.03 -9.20
N TRP A 51 1.31 29.03 -9.34
CA TRP A 51 1.05 28.04 -8.29
C TRP A 51 1.93 26.83 -8.52
N LYS A 52 2.62 26.39 -7.47
CA LYS A 52 3.42 25.15 -7.49
C LYS A 52 2.99 24.24 -6.37
N CYS A 53 2.68 22.98 -6.70
CA CYS A 53 2.33 22.00 -5.69
C CYS A 53 3.57 21.40 -5.03
N LYS A 54 3.34 20.65 -3.95
CA LYS A 54 4.33 19.74 -3.36
C LYS A 54 4.91 18.80 -4.43
N ASP A 55 6.14 18.33 -4.21
CA ASP A 55 6.84 17.43 -5.13
C ASP A 55 5.95 16.29 -5.68
N GLN A 56 6.02 16.12 -7.01
CA GLN A 56 5.25 15.16 -7.82
C GLN A 56 3.72 15.36 -7.83
N TYR A 57 3.17 16.38 -7.17
CA TYR A 57 1.77 16.76 -7.35
C TYR A 57 1.65 17.75 -8.52
N ASP A 58 0.57 17.62 -9.27
CA ASP A 58 0.28 18.47 -10.41
C ASP A 58 -0.90 19.40 -10.08
N PHE A 59 -0.71 20.70 -10.31
CA PHE A 59 -1.77 21.68 -10.16
C PHE A 59 -2.73 21.57 -11.35
N THR A 60 -4.03 21.40 -11.09
CA THR A 60 -5.03 21.43 -12.16
C THR A 60 -5.83 22.72 -12.12
N GLY A 61 -5.76 23.50 -13.22
CA GLY A 61 -6.51 24.75 -13.34
C GLY A 61 -8.04 24.58 -13.39
N LYS A 62 -8.55 23.34 -13.43
CA LYS A 62 -9.98 23.04 -13.45
C LYS A 62 -10.58 23.00 -12.04
N THR A 63 -9.91 22.35 -11.09
CA THR A 63 -10.40 22.23 -9.71
C THR A 63 -9.72 23.22 -8.76
N ASN A 64 -8.69 23.92 -9.22
CA ASN A 64 -7.86 24.81 -8.38
C ASN A 64 -7.25 24.05 -7.19
N GLU A 65 -6.77 22.84 -7.43
CA GLU A 65 -6.22 21.94 -6.42
C GLU A 65 -4.94 21.27 -6.92
N CYS A 66 -4.10 20.89 -5.96
CA CYS A 66 -2.95 20.03 -6.17
C CYS A 66 -3.35 18.56 -6.08
N LEU A 67 -3.19 17.82 -7.18
CA LEU A 67 -3.54 16.40 -7.24
C LEU A 67 -2.28 15.52 -7.24
N PRO A 68 -2.31 14.36 -6.58
CA PRO A 68 -1.22 13.40 -6.66
C PRO A 68 -1.10 12.82 -8.08
N PRO A 69 0.04 12.19 -8.42
CA PRO A 69 0.19 11.55 -9.73
C PRO A 69 -0.71 10.32 -9.83
N ASN A 70 -1.28 10.08 -11.00
CA ASN A 70 -2.12 8.90 -11.25
C ASN A 70 -1.31 7.60 -11.31
N ASN A 71 -0.09 7.67 -11.85
CA ASN A 71 0.78 6.50 -12.03
C ASN A 71 2.09 6.72 -11.28
N PHE A 72 2.39 5.84 -10.33
CA PHE A 72 3.58 5.95 -9.51
C PHE A 72 3.99 4.60 -8.94
N LEU A 73 5.24 4.52 -8.51
CA LEU A 73 5.79 3.39 -7.78
C LEU A 73 6.06 3.81 -6.34
N ILE A 74 5.73 2.95 -5.38
CA ILE A 74 6.24 3.05 -4.01
C ILE A 74 7.27 1.95 -3.78
N ILE A 75 8.45 2.32 -3.31
CA ILE A 75 9.52 1.43 -2.89
C ILE A 75 9.65 1.44 -1.38
N ALA A 76 9.61 0.26 -0.77
CA ALA A 76 9.98 0.05 0.62
C ALA A 76 11.50 -0.06 0.76
N ALA A 77 12.07 0.90 1.47
CA ALA A 77 13.45 0.88 1.93
C ALA A 77 13.47 0.74 3.47
N LYS A 78 14.67 0.62 4.04
CA LYS A 78 14.82 0.67 5.50
C LYS A 78 14.34 2.03 6.02
N GLU A 79 13.40 2.00 6.97
CA GLU A 79 12.85 3.16 7.72
C GLU A 79 12.08 4.20 6.89
N LYS A 80 11.86 3.97 5.59
CA LYS A 80 11.17 4.94 4.73
C LYS A 80 10.55 4.31 3.49
N PHE A 81 9.59 5.03 2.92
CA PHE A 81 9.02 4.74 1.61
C PHE A 81 9.44 5.82 0.61
N LEU A 82 9.76 5.40 -0.60
CA LEU A 82 10.15 6.28 -1.70
C LEU A 82 9.08 6.22 -2.78
N ARG A 83 8.61 7.38 -3.27
CA ARG A 83 7.68 7.46 -4.39
C ARG A 83 8.38 7.96 -5.64
N PHE A 84 8.15 7.26 -6.74
CA PHE A 84 8.63 7.63 -8.07
C PHE A 84 7.45 7.82 -9.01
N LYS A 85 7.47 8.89 -9.80
CA LYS A 85 6.45 9.12 -10.82
C LYS A 85 6.73 8.24 -12.03
N ILE A 86 5.68 7.66 -12.60
CA ILE A 86 5.76 6.87 -13.83
C ILE A 86 4.97 7.60 -14.92
N LYS A 87 5.55 7.66 -16.11
CA LYS A 87 4.88 8.13 -17.32
C LYS A 87 4.43 6.95 -18.16
N THR A 88 3.17 6.99 -18.57
CA THR A 88 2.60 6.05 -19.54
C THR A 88 2.36 6.77 -20.85
N ASN A 89 2.99 6.31 -21.93
CA ASN A 89 2.73 6.81 -23.28
C ASN A 89 2.44 5.64 -24.20
N SER A 90 1.21 5.56 -24.72
CA SER A 90 0.83 4.66 -25.82
C SER A 90 1.37 3.23 -25.70
N SER A 91 1.22 2.61 -24.51
CA SER A 91 1.73 1.27 -24.09
C SER A 91 3.19 1.16 -23.59
N ASN A 92 3.96 2.23 -23.61
CA ASN A 92 5.29 2.29 -22.98
C ASN A 92 5.20 2.92 -21.60
N ILE A 93 5.72 2.20 -20.61
CA ILE A 93 5.86 2.63 -19.24
C ILE A 93 7.33 3.05 -19.09
N VAL A 94 7.57 4.29 -18.68
CA VAL A 94 8.91 4.84 -18.47
C VAL A 94 8.91 5.58 -17.14
N PHE A 95 10.03 5.55 -16.41
CA PHE A 95 10.17 6.45 -15.26
C PHE A 95 10.12 7.89 -15.73
N ASP A 96 9.51 8.73 -14.91
CA ASP A 96 9.74 10.15 -15.03
C ASP A 96 11.17 10.47 -14.59
N ASP A 97 11.83 11.42 -15.26
CA ASP A 97 13.15 11.93 -14.83
C ASP A 97 13.06 12.73 -13.53
N ASP A 98 11.83 12.92 -13.02
CA ASP A 98 11.57 13.53 -11.73
C ASP A 98 12.25 12.75 -10.58
N PRO A 99 12.86 13.46 -9.62
CA PRO A 99 13.47 12.81 -8.47
C PRO A 99 12.41 12.08 -7.63
N PHE A 100 12.84 11.05 -6.90
CA PHE A 100 11.98 10.40 -5.93
C PHE A 100 11.68 11.30 -4.74
N VAL A 101 10.52 11.08 -4.13
CA VAL A 101 10.09 11.76 -2.91
C VAL A 101 10.06 10.76 -1.77
N ILE A 102 10.54 11.16 -0.58
CA ILE A 102 10.36 10.37 0.63
C ILE A 102 8.94 10.63 1.15
N LEU A 103 8.12 9.59 1.29
CA LEU A 103 6.79 9.75 1.86
C LEU A 103 6.91 10.18 3.33
N PRO A 104 6.10 11.16 3.79
CA PRO A 104 6.14 11.71 5.16
C PRO A 104 5.50 10.77 6.20
N ILE A 105 5.82 9.47 6.12
CA ILE A 105 5.34 8.45 7.05
C ILE A 105 6.43 8.21 8.09
N SER A 106 6.11 8.42 9.36
CA SER A 106 7.01 8.15 10.48
C SER A 106 6.86 6.72 11.00
N SER A 107 7.84 6.23 11.76
CA SER A 107 7.77 4.91 12.42
C SER A 107 7.58 3.72 11.47
N VAL A 108 8.13 3.81 10.25
CA VAL A 108 8.04 2.77 9.21
C VAL A 108 8.72 1.47 9.63
N GLY A 109 9.91 1.55 10.23
CA GLY A 109 10.68 0.39 10.69
C GLY A 109 11.34 -0.37 9.53
N HIS A 110 11.17 -1.69 9.50
CA HIS A 110 11.76 -2.59 8.51
C HIS A 110 10.66 -3.25 7.66
N PRO A 111 10.10 -2.53 6.68
CA PRO A 111 8.99 -3.02 5.87
C PRO A 111 9.41 -4.26 5.07
N THR A 112 8.68 -5.36 5.20
CA THR A 112 8.93 -6.60 4.43
C THR A 112 7.88 -6.86 3.37
N SER A 113 6.68 -6.33 3.56
CA SER A 113 5.59 -6.35 2.58
C SER A 113 4.84 -5.04 2.65
N ILE A 114 4.40 -4.52 1.51
CA ILE A 114 3.61 -3.30 1.39
C ILE A 114 2.49 -3.49 0.37
N VAL A 115 1.34 -2.89 0.62
CA VAL A 115 0.25 -2.73 -0.36
C VAL A 115 -0.35 -1.35 -0.22
N TYR A 116 -0.88 -0.80 -1.31
CA TYR A 116 -1.47 0.52 -1.37
C TYR A 116 -2.94 0.42 -1.80
N ASP A 117 -3.83 1.10 -1.08
CA ASP A 117 -5.25 1.15 -1.42
C ASP A 117 -5.56 2.38 -2.26
N ALA A 118 -5.54 2.21 -3.58
CA ALA A 118 -5.77 3.29 -4.54
C ALA A 118 -7.21 3.82 -4.57
N LEU A 119 -8.18 3.04 -4.08
CA LEU A 119 -9.58 3.46 -4.00
C LEU A 119 -9.92 4.15 -2.67
N SER A 120 -9.01 4.11 -1.70
CA SER A 120 -9.22 4.82 -0.44
C SER A 120 -9.12 6.33 -0.64
N THR A 121 -10.12 7.07 -0.16
CA THR A 121 -10.07 8.53 -0.06
C THR A 121 -8.92 9.02 0.83
N GLU A 122 -8.49 8.20 1.78
CA GLU A 122 -7.39 8.46 2.71
C GLU A 122 -6.03 7.96 2.20
N ARG A 123 -6.00 7.30 1.03
CA ARG A 123 -4.76 6.85 0.36
C ARG A 123 -3.86 6.00 1.26
N TYR A 124 -4.47 4.98 1.88
CA TYR A 124 -3.79 4.14 2.84
C TYR A 124 -2.70 3.27 2.20
N LEU A 125 -1.51 3.32 2.81
CA LEU A 125 -0.45 2.34 2.65
C LEU A 125 -0.49 1.39 3.85
N TYR A 126 -0.45 0.08 3.59
CA TYR A 126 -0.38 -0.98 4.60
C TYR A 126 0.96 -1.71 4.49
N TRP A 127 1.57 -2.07 5.62
CA TRP A 127 2.83 -2.80 5.60
C TRP A 127 3.07 -3.68 6.83
N ILE A 128 3.93 -4.67 6.65
CA ILE A 128 4.47 -5.51 7.75
C ILE A 128 5.83 -4.96 8.16
N ASP A 129 6.00 -4.64 9.44
CA ASP A 129 7.29 -4.25 10.01
C ASP A 129 7.98 -5.46 10.67
N ALA A 130 9.04 -5.96 10.05
CA ALA A 130 9.77 -7.13 10.56
C ALA A 130 10.54 -6.90 11.86
N HIS A 131 10.71 -5.64 12.30
CA HIS A 131 11.38 -5.34 13.56
C HIS A 131 10.40 -5.03 14.69
N ASP A 132 9.09 -5.10 14.44
CA ASP A 132 8.11 -4.95 15.51
C ASP A 132 8.18 -6.17 16.45
N GLN A 133 8.42 -5.90 17.74
CA GLN A 133 8.53 -6.89 18.82
C GLN A 133 7.24 -7.69 19.04
N HIS A 134 6.16 -7.36 18.33
CA HIS A 134 4.85 -7.99 18.42
C HIS A 134 4.54 -8.95 17.26
N ASN A 135 5.57 -9.56 16.63
CA ASN A 135 5.44 -10.57 15.58
C ASN A 135 4.75 -10.08 14.28
N GLY A 136 5.29 -9.05 13.62
CA GLY A 136 4.86 -8.73 12.25
C GLY A 136 3.43 -8.18 12.16
N ARG A 137 3.05 -7.29 13.09
CA ARG A 137 1.79 -6.56 12.99
C ARG A 137 1.75 -5.71 11.74
N ILE A 138 0.55 -5.61 11.18
CA ILE A 138 0.31 -4.74 10.03
C ILE A 138 0.14 -3.31 10.53
N LYS A 139 0.90 -2.39 9.95
CA LYS A 139 0.76 -0.95 10.12
C LYS A 139 0.02 -0.35 8.93
N LYS A 140 -0.63 0.79 9.16
CA LYS A 140 -1.22 1.62 8.11
C LYS A 140 -0.98 3.11 8.36
N ALA A 141 -0.87 3.88 7.29
CA ALA A 141 -0.76 5.34 7.29
C ALA A 141 -1.29 5.89 5.97
N SER A 142 -1.63 7.17 5.90
CA SER A 142 -1.84 7.81 4.59
C SER A 142 -0.50 8.11 3.93
N ASP A 143 -0.43 8.05 2.61
CA ASP A 143 0.81 8.31 1.87
C ASP A 143 1.28 9.77 1.95
N ASP A 144 0.36 10.69 2.21
CA ASP A 144 0.61 12.13 2.35
C ASP A 144 0.93 12.57 3.80
N GLY A 145 0.80 11.67 4.77
CA GLY A 145 1.08 11.90 6.19
C GLY A 145 -0.06 12.54 6.98
N THR A 146 -1.23 12.80 6.37
CA THR A 146 -2.43 13.28 7.07
C THR A 146 -2.89 12.33 8.17
N ILE A 147 -2.79 11.02 7.94
CA ILE A 147 -3.05 9.98 8.92
C ILE A 147 -1.72 9.36 9.37
N PRO A 148 -1.33 9.52 10.64
CA PRO A 148 -0.08 8.96 11.15
C PRO A 148 -0.15 7.44 11.20
N SER A 149 1.03 6.82 11.25
CA SER A 149 1.21 5.38 11.38
C SER A 149 0.45 4.81 12.57
N LYS A 150 -0.44 3.86 12.29
CA LYS A 150 -1.25 3.13 13.26
C LYS A 150 -1.11 1.63 13.05
N TYR A 151 -1.16 0.88 14.13
CA TYR A 151 -1.27 -0.57 14.05
C TYR A 151 -2.71 -0.99 13.73
N LEU A 152 -2.85 -1.98 12.86
CA LEU A 152 -4.10 -2.71 12.71
C LEU A 152 -4.25 -3.64 13.91
N ASN A 153 -5.32 -3.43 14.67
CA ASN A 153 -5.71 -4.32 15.74
C ASN A 153 -6.39 -5.55 15.14
N LEU A 154 -5.59 -6.50 14.65
CA LEU A 154 -6.07 -7.85 14.36
C LEU A 154 -6.45 -8.48 15.70
N LYS A 155 -7.74 -8.77 15.91
CA LYS A 155 -8.13 -9.55 17.09
C LYS A 155 -7.44 -10.91 16.99
N HIS A 156 -6.81 -11.27 18.09
CA HIS A 156 -5.88 -12.38 18.27
C HIS A 156 -6.63 -13.71 18.22
N ASP A 157 -7.21 -14.03 17.08
CA ASP A 157 -8.19 -15.09 16.90
C ASP A 157 -7.76 -16.01 15.72
N SER A 158 -6.75 -15.59 14.96
CA SER A 158 -6.11 -16.43 13.96
C SER A 158 -4.88 -17.09 14.59
N ASN A 159 -4.78 -18.42 14.50
CA ASN A 159 -3.56 -19.20 14.81
C ASN A 159 -2.39 -18.88 13.82
N CYS A 160 -2.30 -17.64 13.36
CA CYS A 160 -1.28 -17.12 12.49
C CYS A 160 -0.03 -16.88 13.33
N SER A 161 0.98 -17.72 13.13
CA SER A 161 2.24 -17.60 13.85
C SER A 161 3.10 -16.46 13.30
N GLN A 162 3.06 -16.23 11.98
CA GLN A 162 3.86 -15.22 11.31
C GLN A 162 3.21 -14.82 9.99
N ILE A 163 3.06 -13.51 9.76
CA ILE A 163 2.59 -12.93 8.49
C ILE A 163 3.82 -12.59 7.63
N PHE A 164 3.80 -13.00 6.37
CA PHE A 164 4.93 -12.84 5.44
C PHE A 164 4.67 -11.82 4.35
N ASP A 165 3.44 -11.80 3.82
CA ASP A 165 3.09 -11.02 2.65
C ASP A 165 1.67 -10.47 2.76
N LEU A 166 1.41 -9.38 2.05
CA LEU A 166 0.12 -8.71 1.95
C LEU A 166 -0.24 -8.52 0.48
N VAL A 167 -1.50 -8.75 0.14
CA VAL A 167 -2.07 -8.43 -1.16
C VAL A 167 -3.41 -7.74 -0.95
N ILE A 168 -3.77 -6.80 -1.81
CA ILE A 168 -5.09 -6.15 -1.77
C ILE A 168 -5.93 -6.62 -2.94
N ASP A 169 -7.17 -7.00 -2.65
CA ASP A 169 -8.22 -7.14 -3.66
C ASP A 169 -9.01 -5.83 -3.70
N GLU A 170 -8.71 -5.01 -4.70
CA GLU A 170 -9.34 -3.71 -4.90
C GLU A 170 -10.84 -3.83 -5.18
N ILE A 171 -11.27 -4.90 -5.87
CA ILE A 171 -12.68 -5.11 -6.24
C ILE A 171 -13.45 -5.69 -5.05
N GLY A 172 -12.88 -6.70 -4.39
CA GLY A 172 -13.47 -7.34 -3.21
C GLY A 172 -13.43 -6.48 -1.95
N ARG A 173 -12.60 -5.41 -1.96
CA ARG A 173 -12.26 -4.56 -0.82
C ARG A 173 -11.68 -5.37 0.34
N GLN A 174 -10.79 -6.30 0.04
CA GLN A 174 -10.19 -7.22 1.00
C GLN A 174 -8.68 -7.04 1.09
N LEU A 175 -8.15 -7.01 2.31
CA LEU A 175 -6.72 -7.15 2.57
C LEU A 175 -6.42 -8.63 2.84
N ILE A 176 -5.71 -9.26 1.92
CA ILE A 176 -5.33 -10.67 1.98
C ILE A 176 -3.93 -10.75 2.61
N MET A 177 -3.76 -11.69 3.54
CA MET A 177 -2.51 -11.89 4.27
C MET A 177 -1.99 -13.31 4.06
N MET A 178 -0.71 -13.44 3.77
CA MET A 178 -0.04 -14.75 3.76
C MET A 178 0.56 -15.03 5.13
N THR A 179 0.27 -16.20 5.68
CA THR A 179 0.72 -16.61 7.01
C THR A 179 1.13 -18.07 7.06
N THR A 180 2.07 -18.43 7.93
CA THR A 180 2.26 -19.83 8.33
C THR A 180 1.15 -20.22 9.28
N ILE A 181 0.40 -21.24 8.90
CA ILE A 181 -0.67 -21.78 9.74
C ILE A 181 -0.24 -23.13 10.30
N THR A 182 -0.19 -23.25 11.62
CA THR A 182 -0.18 -24.57 12.27
C THR A 182 -1.64 -25.03 12.41
N GLY A 183 -2.19 -25.60 11.32
CA GLY A 183 -3.57 -26.12 11.23
C GLY A 183 -4.62 -25.07 10.84
N SER A 184 -5.00 -24.99 9.56
CA SER A 184 -5.97 -24.00 9.07
C SER A 184 -7.41 -24.53 9.04
N LYS A 185 -8.36 -23.66 9.43
CA LYS A 185 -9.82 -23.82 9.32
C LYS A 185 -10.47 -22.80 8.35
N TYR A 186 -9.67 -22.02 7.61
CA TYR A 186 -10.14 -21.05 6.60
C TYR A 186 -9.63 -21.41 5.21
N GLY A 187 -10.42 -21.04 4.18
CA GLY A 187 -10.19 -21.35 2.77
C GLY A 187 -8.73 -21.13 2.39
N THR A 188 -8.01 -22.24 2.23
CA THR A 188 -6.58 -22.22 1.91
C THR A 188 -6.48 -22.35 0.40
N ILE A 189 -6.02 -21.29 -0.28
CA ILE A 189 -5.54 -21.42 -1.65
C ILE A 189 -4.14 -22.02 -1.54
N ILE A 190 -4.06 -23.34 -1.68
CA ILE A 190 -2.77 -24.01 -1.83
C ILE A 190 -2.34 -23.75 -3.28
N VAL A 191 -1.50 -22.74 -3.48
CA VAL A 191 -0.63 -22.72 -4.66
C VAL A 191 0.18 -24.00 -4.54
N GLY A 192 -0.08 -24.97 -5.43
CA GLY A 192 0.34 -26.37 -5.30
C GLY A 192 1.82 -26.55 -4.98
N ASP A 193 2.21 -27.76 -4.57
CA ASP A 193 3.60 -28.13 -4.21
C ASP A 193 4.63 -27.37 -5.09
N ILE A 194 5.25 -26.34 -4.51
CA ILE A 194 6.25 -25.47 -5.16
C ILE A 194 7.57 -26.26 -5.36
N GLY A 195 7.51 -27.59 -5.19
CA GLY A 195 8.54 -28.60 -5.31
C GLY A 195 9.71 -28.21 -6.21
N LYS A 196 10.91 -28.33 -5.64
CA LYS A 196 12.22 -28.05 -6.26
C LYS A 196 12.41 -26.65 -6.88
N ALA A 197 11.43 -25.74 -6.82
CA ALA A 197 11.51 -24.46 -7.51
C ALA A 197 12.44 -23.43 -6.86
N GLY A 198 13.04 -23.73 -5.71
CA GLY A 198 13.88 -22.79 -4.97
C GLY A 198 13.09 -21.97 -3.95
N LYS A 199 13.74 -20.94 -3.39
CA LYS A 199 13.15 -20.08 -2.36
C LYS A 199 12.23 -19.05 -3.02
N VAL A 200 10.96 -18.98 -2.60
CA VAL A 200 10.05 -17.91 -3.00
C VAL A 200 10.50 -16.60 -2.36
N THR A 201 10.63 -15.54 -3.16
CA THR A 201 11.13 -14.23 -2.71
C THR A 201 10.10 -13.12 -2.76
N GLY A 202 9.09 -13.24 -3.62
CA GLY A 202 7.95 -12.33 -3.69
C GLY A 202 6.80 -12.95 -4.47
N MET A 203 5.58 -12.51 -4.17
CA MET A 203 4.35 -12.96 -4.79
C MET A 203 3.40 -11.78 -4.94
N ASP A 204 2.52 -11.86 -5.93
CA ASP A 204 1.42 -10.93 -6.10
C ASP A 204 0.27 -11.60 -6.86
N ILE A 205 -0.89 -10.95 -6.92
CA ILE A 205 -2.06 -11.52 -7.57
C ILE A 205 -2.63 -10.55 -8.60
N ASP A 206 -2.73 -11.03 -9.84
CA ASP A 206 -3.42 -10.33 -10.92
C ASP A 206 -4.91 -10.69 -10.89
N MET A 207 -5.68 -9.89 -10.17
CA MET A 207 -7.14 -10.04 -10.04
C MET A 207 -7.85 -10.03 -11.39
N LYS A 208 -7.40 -9.20 -12.33
CA LYS A 208 -8.07 -9.04 -13.63
C LYS A 208 -7.91 -10.29 -14.50
N ASN A 209 -6.74 -10.93 -14.43
CA ASN A 209 -6.44 -12.14 -15.20
C ASN A 209 -6.65 -13.44 -14.42
N ASP A 210 -7.14 -13.37 -13.18
CA ASP A 210 -7.37 -14.50 -12.27
C ASP A 210 -6.10 -15.36 -12.07
N ARG A 211 -4.95 -14.70 -11.87
CA ARG A 211 -3.64 -15.38 -11.75
C ARG A 211 -2.86 -14.96 -10.52
N VAL A 212 -2.20 -15.93 -9.90
CA VAL A 212 -1.13 -15.69 -8.93
C VAL A 212 0.21 -15.70 -9.64
N VAL A 213 1.07 -14.74 -9.32
CA VAL A 213 2.43 -14.62 -9.86
C VAL A 213 3.43 -14.63 -8.71
N TRP A 214 4.50 -15.40 -8.85
CA TRP A 214 5.52 -15.50 -7.83
C TRP A 214 6.92 -15.62 -8.42
N THR A 215 7.90 -15.24 -7.61
CA THR A 215 9.32 -15.30 -7.94
C THR A 215 9.98 -16.38 -7.11
N THR A 216 10.93 -17.08 -7.72
CA THR A 216 11.75 -18.09 -7.06
C THR A 216 13.22 -17.86 -7.38
N ILE A 217 14.07 -18.08 -6.37
CA ILE A 217 15.53 -18.09 -6.52
C ILE A 217 16.04 -19.50 -6.19
N GLY A 218 16.73 -20.11 -7.14
CA GLY A 218 17.38 -21.40 -7.01
C GLY A 218 18.90 -21.32 -7.22
N GLU A 219 19.51 -22.49 -7.40
CA GLU A 219 20.96 -22.64 -7.63
C GLU A 219 21.40 -22.02 -8.98
N TYR A 220 20.52 -22.01 -9.98
CA TYR A 220 20.79 -21.57 -11.35
C TYR A 220 20.18 -20.19 -11.67
N GLY A 221 19.98 -19.37 -10.64
CA GLY A 221 19.37 -18.04 -10.75
C GLY A 221 17.88 -18.01 -10.43
N GLY A 222 17.21 -16.99 -10.93
CA GLY A 222 15.83 -16.66 -10.59
C GLY A 222 14.86 -16.85 -11.74
N THR A 223 13.62 -17.16 -11.37
CA THR A 223 12.51 -17.37 -12.28
C THR A 223 11.25 -16.69 -11.76
N ILE A 224 10.39 -16.27 -12.69
CA ILE A 224 9.05 -15.73 -12.40
C ILE A 224 8.02 -16.67 -13.00
N HIS A 225 7.03 -17.04 -12.20
CA HIS A 225 5.99 -18.00 -12.55
C HIS A 225 4.61 -17.41 -12.40
N ALA A 226 3.67 -17.92 -13.17
CA ALA A 226 2.24 -17.60 -13.04
C ALA A 226 1.38 -18.87 -13.10
N GLN A 227 0.25 -18.84 -12.42
CA GLN A 227 -0.78 -19.89 -12.48
C GLN A 227 -2.16 -19.28 -12.17
N GLN A 228 -3.25 -19.92 -12.58
CA GLN A 228 -4.59 -19.50 -12.14
C GLN A 228 -4.71 -19.55 -10.62
N ILE A 229 -5.43 -18.59 -10.03
CA ILE A 229 -5.58 -18.46 -8.57
C ILE A 229 -6.24 -19.70 -7.96
N ASN A 230 -7.17 -20.32 -8.68
CA ASN A 230 -7.82 -21.56 -8.26
C ASN A 230 -6.89 -22.81 -8.28
N GLY A 231 -5.63 -22.66 -8.71
CA GLY A 231 -4.65 -23.73 -8.83
C GLY A 231 -4.88 -24.68 -10.01
N ILE A 232 -5.90 -24.44 -10.84
CA ILE A 232 -6.23 -25.24 -12.02
C ILE A 232 -5.38 -24.76 -13.21
N GLY A 233 -4.92 -25.72 -14.03
CA GLY A 233 -4.13 -25.43 -15.22
C GLY A 233 -2.61 -25.49 -14.99
N THR A 234 -1.87 -25.22 -16.06
CA THR A 234 -0.41 -25.37 -16.09
C THR A 234 0.29 -24.13 -15.54
N ARG A 235 1.31 -24.37 -14.71
CA ARG A 235 2.27 -23.35 -14.32
C ARG A 235 3.01 -22.80 -15.54
N GLU A 236 2.94 -21.50 -15.73
CA GLU A 236 3.66 -20.75 -16.75
C GLU A 236 4.97 -20.21 -16.16
N GLN A 237 6.06 -20.20 -16.94
CA GLN A 237 7.28 -19.47 -16.60
C GLN A 237 7.33 -18.22 -17.47
N ILE A 238 7.18 -17.05 -16.84
CA ILE A 238 7.20 -15.76 -17.53
C ILE A 238 8.63 -15.42 -17.96
N ILE A 239 9.59 -15.57 -17.05
CA ILE A 239 11.01 -15.32 -17.35
C ILE A 239 11.88 -16.17 -16.43
N GLY A 240 13.07 -16.54 -16.90
CA GLY A 240 14.04 -17.29 -16.12
C GLY A 240 15.44 -17.25 -16.73
N HIS A 241 16.42 -16.82 -15.95
CA HIS A 241 17.84 -16.84 -16.32
C HIS A 241 18.73 -16.64 -15.08
N GLU A 242 19.98 -17.09 -15.15
CA GLU A 242 21.04 -16.92 -14.15
C GLU A 242 21.30 -15.46 -13.69
N LEU A 243 20.98 -14.47 -14.53
CA LEU A 243 21.23 -13.04 -14.26
C LEU A 243 20.04 -12.35 -13.59
N ILE A 244 18.94 -13.07 -13.37
CA ILE A 244 17.74 -12.54 -12.73
C ILE A 244 17.75 -13.01 -11.28
N LEU A 245 17.82 -12.06 -10.35
CA LEU A 245 17.67 -12.33 -8.93
C LEU A 245 16.50 -11.50 -8.40
N PRO A 246 15.26 -11.95 -8.63
CA PRO A 246 14.08 -11.18 -8.28
C PRO A 246 13.91 -11.15 -6.76
N ARG A 247 13.98 -9.96 -6.19
CA ARG A 247 13.82 -9.76 -4.75
C ARG A 247 12.36 -9.67 -4.32
N THR A 248 11.56 -9.04 -5.16
CA THR A 248 10.14 -8.72 -4.95
C THR A 248 9.53 -8.49 -6.33
N LEU A 249 8.20 -8.66 -6.45
CA LEU A 249 7.45 -8.32 -7.64
C LEU A 249 6.13 -7.64 -7.27
N ASN A 250 5.57 -6.92 -8.23
CA ASN A 250 4.17 -6.51 -8.27
C ASN A 250 3.64 -6.69 -9.71
N ILE A 251 2.38 -7.04 -9.87
CA ILE A 251 1.74 -7.22 -11.16
C ILE A 251 0.57 -6.26 -11.34
N PHE A 252 0.48 -5.64 -12.51
CA PHE A 252 -0.67 -4.84 -12.89
C PHE A 252 -1.06 -5.14 -14.34
N ASN A 253 -2.30 -5.60 -14.54
CA ASN A 253 -2.89 -5.83 -15.86
C ASN A 253 -1.99 -6.69 -16.79
N GLY A 254 -1.46 -7.80 -16.27
CA GLY A 254 -0.55 -8.70 -16.97
C GLY A 254 0.91 -8.21 -17.10
N THR A 255 1.21 -6.99 -16.68
CA THR A 255 2.58 -6.46 -16.67
C THR A 255 3.24 -6.72 -15.32
N VAL A 256 4.35 -7.44 -15.32
CA VAL A 256 5.13 -7.75 -14.12
C VAL A 256 6.22 -6.72 -13.93
N TYR A 257 6.32 -6.19 -12.73
CA TYR A 257 7.39 -5.31 -12.28
C TYR A 257 8.16 -6.01 -11.17
N PHE A 258 9.47 -6.09 -11.28
CA PHE A 258 10.26 -6.76 -10.24
C PHE A 258 11.58 -6.04 -9.97
N ALA A 259 12.01 -6.08 -8.71
CA ALA A 259 13.33 -5.58 -8.33
C ALA A 259 14.36 -6.68 -8.58
N ASN A 260 15.29 -6.42 -9.49
CA ASN A 260 16.37 -7.35 -9.80
C ASN A 260 17.61 -7.02 -8.94
N GLU A 261 17.90 -7.88 -7.98
CA GLU A 261 18.99 -7.69 -7.04
C GLU A 261 20.37 -7.83 -7.70
N ALA A 262 20.47 -8.58 -8.81
CA ALA A 262 21.72 -8.78 -9.55
C ALA A 262 22.19 -7.48 -10.23
N THR A 263 21.27 -6.79 -10.88
CA THR A 263 21.52 -5.57 -11.68
C THR A 263 21.23 -4.28 -10.93
N LYS A 264 20.61 -4.36 -9.73
CA LYS A 264 20.12 -3.20 -8.95
C LYS A 264 19.13 -2.32 -9.73
N THR A 265 18.29 -2.97 -10.53
CA THR A 265 17.28 -2.34 -11.37
C THR A 265 15.86 -2.69 -10.92
N ILE A 266 14.89 -1.91 -11.38
CA ILE A 266 13.51 -2.38 -11.52
C ILE A 266 13.32 -2.73 -12.98
N ASP A 267 12.92 -3.96 -13.23
CA ASP A 267 12.68 -4.50 -14.55
C ASP A 267 11.17 -4.66 -14.75
N VAL A 268 10.72 -4.47 -15.99
CA VAL A 268 9.33 -4.68 -16.39
C VAL A 268 9.26 -5.77 -17.45
N VAL A 269 8.29 -6.67 -17.33
CA VAL A 269 7.92 -7.66 -18.34
C VAL A 269 6.46 -7.45 -18.69
N LYS A 270 6.20 -7.06 -19.94
CA LYS A 270 4.84 -6.83 -20.44
C LYS A 270 4.17 -8.15 -20.81
N SER A 271 2.85 -8.11 -21.00
CA SER A 271 2.03 -9.27 -21.39
C SER A 271 2.42 -9.88 -22.74
N ASP A 272 3.10 -9.13 -23.61
CA ASP A 272 3.65 -9.60 -24.89
C ASP A 272 5.05 -10.23 -24.73
N MET A 273 5.51 -10.45 -23.49
CA MET A 273 6.81 -11.00 -23.13
C MET A 273 8.00 -10.11 -23.47
N THR A 274 7.77 -8.84 -23.85
CA THR A 274 8.84 -7.86 -23.97
C THR A 274 9.32 -7.41 -22.59
N SER A 275 10.63 -7.26 -22.42
CA SER A 275 11.23 -6.82 -21.16
C SER A 275 12.10 -5.58 -21.34
N SER A 276 12.13 -4.72 -20.32
CA SER A 276 12.99 -3.54 -20.28
C SER A 276 13.36 -3.17 -18.85
N HIS A 277 14.48 -2.46 -18.69
CA HIS A 277 14.82 -1.82 -17.43
C HIS A 277 14.01 -0.54 -17.28
N LEU A 278 13.28 -0.44 -16.18
CA LEU A 278 12.48 0.72 -15.85
C LEU A 278 13.35 1.74 -15.07
N HIS A 279 14.15 1.30 -14.09
CA HIS A 279 15.03 2.18 -13.31
C HIS A 279 16.33 1.50 -12.88
N TYR A 280 17.36 2.30 -12.60
CA TYR A 280 18.72 1.85 -12.26
C TYR A 280 19.21 2.38 -10.90
N ASN A 281 20.29 1.81 -10.36
CA ASN A 281 21.00 2.33 -9.17
C ASN A 281 20.12 2.45 -7.91
N LEU A 282 19.26 1.46 -7.67
CA LEU A 282 18.33 1.51 -6.54
C LEU A 282 19.03 1.18 -5.22
N PRO A 283 18.60 1.80 -4.10
CA PRO A 283 19.01 1.34 -2.77
C PRO A 283 18.48 -0.09 -2.53
N LEU A 284 18.86 -0.72 -1.41
CA LEU A 284 18.33 -2.04 -1.05
C LEU A 284 16.80 -2.03 -0.97
N ILE A 285 16.15 -2.51 -2.03
CA ILE A 285 14.69 -2.66 -2.14
C ILE A 285 14.26 -3.85 -1.31
N ARG A 286 13.26 -3.64 -0.47
CA ARG A 286 12.62 -4.71 0.30
C ARG A 286 11.35 -5.20 -0.35
N GLN A 287 10.51 -4.25 -0.78
CA GLN A 287 9.26 -4.49 -1.49
C GLN A 287 9.00 -3.31 -2.42
N LEU A 288 8.23 -3.53 -3.49
CA LEU A 288 7.73 -2.48 -4.36
C LEU A 288 6.22 -2.69 -4.60
N VAL A 289 5.49 -1.61 -4.82
CA VAL A 289 4.11 -1.64 -5.30
C VAL A 289 3.95 -0.59 -6.39
N VAL A 290 3.37 -0.99 -7.51
CA VAL A 290 3.06 -0.11 -8.64
C VAL A 290 1.59 0.26 -8.56
N ILE A 291 1.33 1.56 -8.68
CA ILE A 291 -0.01 2.11 -8.67
C ILE A 291 -0.27 2.67 -10.06
N HIS A 292 -1.34 2.17 -10.66
CA HIS A 292 -1.95 2.77 -11.85
C HIS A 292 -3.37 3.15 -11.48
N GLU A 293 -3.63 4.44 -11.27
CA GLU A 293 -5.00 4.91 -11.05
C GLU A 293 -5.77 4.89 -12.37
N GLU A 294 -6.29 3.72 -12.75
CA GLU A 294 -7.38 3.59 -13.72
C GLU A 294 -8.72 3.91 -13.02
N LYS A 295 -8.89 5.17 -12.59
CA LYS A 295 -10.11 5.66 -11.91
C LYS A 295 -11.40 5.49 -12.74
N ASP A 296 -11.28 5.28 -14.05
CA ASP A 296 -12.42 5.35 -14.96
C ASP A 296 -13.24 4.06 -15.09
N ASN A 297 -12.81 2.91 -14.54
CA ASN A 297 -13.51 1.62 -14.77
C ASN A 297 -13.81 0.77 -13.52
N ILE A 298 -13.27 1.09 -12.34
CA ILE A 298 -13.53 0.33 -11.11
C ILE A 298 -14.51 1.11 -10.24
N VAL A 299 -15.78 0.74 -10.32
CA VAL A 299 -16.81 1.23 -9.39
C VAL A 299 -16.71 0.40 -8.12
N ASP A 300 -16.24 1.00 -7.02
CA ASP A 300 -16.33 0.39 -5.69
C ASP A 300 -17.79 0.42 -5.22
N PRO A 301 -18.49 -0.74 -5.18
CA PRO A 301 -19.89 -0.78 -4.76
C PRO A 301 -20.05 -0.43 -3.27
N CYS A 302 -18.99 -0.54 -2.46
CA CYS A 302 -19.00 -0.17 -1.06
C CYS A 302 -18.89 1.35 -0.83
N LEU A 303 -18.29 2.09 -1.77
CA LEU A 303 -18.12 3.55 -1.64
C LEU A 303 -19.47 4.29 -1.66
N ASN A 304 -20.43 3.80 -2.45
CA ASN A 304 -21.74 4.42 -2.62
C ASN A 304 -22.83 3.77 -1.77
N ALA A 305 -22.52 2.72 -1.02
CA ALA A 305 -23.50 2.01 -0.22
C ALA A 305 -23.60 2.62 1.18
N GLU A 306 -24.83 2.84 1.65
CA GLU A 306 -25.09 3.21 3.05
C GLU A 306 -24.70 2.05 3.95
N THR A 307 -23.43 2.06 4.37
CA THR A 307 -22.86 0.99 5.17
C THR A 307 -23.49 1.03 6.57
N PRO A 308 -24.10 -0.08 7.03
CA PRO A 308 -24.62 -0.20 8.38
C PRO A 308 -23.55 0.17 9.41
N LYS A 309 -23.96 0.83 10.49
CA LYS A 309 -23.02 1.19 11.56
C LYS A 309 -22.30 -0.05 12.09
N ASP A 310 -20.97 0.03 12.19
CA ASP A 310 -20.08 -1.02 12.67
C ASP A 310 -20.07 -2.31 11.81
N ALA A 311 -20.59 -2.25 10.57
CA ALA A 311 -20.47 -3.32 9.58
C ALA A 311 -19.34 -3.05 8.59
N LEU A 312 -18.71 -4.14 8.15
CA LEU A 312 -17.78 -4.20 7.02
C LEU A 312 -18.58 -4.53 5.75
N CYS A 313 -18.33 -3.78 4.70
CA CYS A 313 -18.81 -4.08 3.36
C CYS A 313 -17.89 -5.10 2.68
N LEU A 314 -18.45 -6.17 2.12
CA LEU A 314 -17.73 -7.17 1.34
C LEU A 314 -18.43 -7.43 0.00
N VAL A 315 -17.66 -7.63 -1.06
CA VAL A 315 -18.18 -8.01 -2.39
C VAL A 315 -17.93 -9.50 -2.61
N GLU A 316 -18.98 -10.31 -2.72
CA GLU A 316 -18.85 -11.78 -2.88
C GLU A 316 -18.75 -12.23 -4.34
N SER A 317 -19.60 -11.69 -5.23
CA SER A 317 -19.49 -11.94 -6.68
C SER A 317 -20.30 -10.90 -7.48
N LYS A 318 -19.75 -10.41 -8.60
CA LYS A 318 -20.40 -9.50 -9.56
C LYS A 318 -21.27 -8.40 -8.90
N MET A 319 -20.68 -7.62 -7.99
CA MET A 319 -21.31 -6.49 -7.29
C MET A 319 -22.38 -6.83 -6.24
N ASN A 320 -22.57 -8.10 -5.85
CA ASN A 320 -23.44 -8.40 -4.70
C ASN A 320 -22.74 -8.00 -3.39
N LEU A 321 -23.35 -7.05 -2.68
CA LEU A 321 -22.86 -6.54 -1.41
C LEU A 321 -23.33 -7.43 -0.26
N THR A 322 -22.39 -7.77 0.62
CA THR A 322 -22.68 -8.43 1.88
C THR A 322 -22.11 -7.63 3.03
N TRP A 323 -22.87 -7.58 4.12
CA TRP A 323 -22.47 -6.87 5.33
C TRP A 323 -21.99 -7.88 6.36
N LYS A 324 -20.76 -7.72 6.85
CA LYS A 324 -20.22 -8.51 7.95
C LYS A 324 -19.99 -7.62 9.14
N CYS A 325 -20.58 -7.99 10.27
CA CYS A 325 -20.30 -7.32 11.52
C CYS A 325 -18.96 -7.79 12.09
N LYS A 326 -18.40 -6.98 12.97
CA LYS A 326 -17.30 -7.39 13.85
C LYS A 326 -17.65 -8.72 14.53
N ASP A 327 -16.63 -9.55 14.79
CA ASP A 327 -16.80 -10.82 15.49
C ASP A 327 -17.72 -10.67 16.70
N GLN A 328 -18.59 -11.65 16.89
CA GLN A 328 -19.60 -11.71 17.95
C GLN A 328 -20.84 -10.83 17.73
N TYR A 329 -21.04 -10.25 16.55
CA TYR A 329 -22.25 -9.52 16.19
C TYR A 329 -22.85 -10.10 14.92
N ASP A 330 -24.17 -10.02 14.81
CA ASP A 330 -24.93 -10.46 13.65
C ASP A 330 -25.52 -9.27 12.94
N PHE A 331 -25.33 -9.26 11.64
CA PHE A 331 -26.04 -8.32 10.79
C PHE A 331 -27.50 -8.75 10.69
N THR A 332 -28.42 -7.85 11.06
CA THR A 332 -29.85 -8.09 10.87
C THR A 332 -30.37 -7.21 9.74
N GLY A 333 -30.86 -7.84 8.67
CA GLY A 333 -31.43 -7.12 7.52
C GLY A 333 -32.71 -6.34 7.83
N LYS A 334 -33.26 -6.46 9.06
CA LYS A 334 -34.46 -5.75 9.50
C LYS A 334 -34.17 -4.35 10.04
N THR A 335 -33.10 -4.21 10.83
CA THR A 335 -32.72 -2.92 11.43
C THR A 335 -31.54 -2.26 10.71
N ASN A 336 -30.91 -2.97 9.78
CA ASN A 336 -29.69 -2.52 9.10
C ASN A 336 -28.59 -2.14 10.11
N GLU A 337 -28.42 -2.98 11.12
CA GLU A 337 -27.48 -2.77 12.23
C GLU A 337 -26.77 -4.07 12.61
N CYS A 338 -25.58 -3.92 13.18
CA CYS A 338 -24.86 -4.99 13.85
C CYS A 338 -25.33 -5.12 15.29
N LEU A 339 -26.07 -6.20 15.57
CA LEU A 339 -26.60 -6.48 16.91
C LEU A 339 -25.90 -7.69 17.53
N PRO A 340 -25.77 -7.76 18.87
CA PRO A 340 -25.28 -8.96 19.51
C PRO A 340 -26.21 -10.16 19.18
N PRO A 341 -25.68 -11.39 19.05
CA PRO A 341 -26.47 -12.56 18.76
C PRO A 341 -27.50 -12.80 19.85
N ASN A 342 -28.69 -13.29 19.47
CA ASN A 342 -29.74 -13.61 20.44
C ASN A 342 -29.38 -14.80 21.34
N ASN A 343 -28.60 -15.74 20.80
CA ASN A 343 -28.14 -16.93 21.53
C ASN A 343 -26.61 -16.93 21.59
N PHE A 344 -26.07 -16.85 22.80
CA PHE A 344 -24.65 -16.92 23.04
C PHE A 344 -24.34 -17.61 24.37
N LEU A 345 -23.16 -18.22 24.45
CA LEU A 345 -22.60 -18.78 25.66
C LEU A 345 -21.55 -17.82 26.22
N LEU A 346 -21.58 -17.57 27.52
CA LEU A 346 -20.50 -16.89 28.23
C LEU A 346 -19.72 -17.90 29.06
N ILE A 347 -18.40 -17.92 28.90
CA ILE A 347 -17.50 -18.77 29.68
C ILE A 347 -16.59 -17.87 30.51
N ALA A 348 -16.59 -18.07 31.82
CA ALA A 348 -15.60 -17.49 32.70
C ALA A 348 -14.32 -18.34 32.63
N ALA A 349 -13.24 -17.76 32.12
CA ALA A 349 -11.91 -18.35 32.11
C ALA A 349 -10.99 -17.57 33.07
N LYS A 350 -9.80 -18.10 33.34
CA LYS A 350 -8.82 -17.38 34.16
C LYS A 350 -8.52 -16.01 33.52
N GLU A 351 -8.82 -14.94 34.25
CA GLU A 351 -8.60 -13.53 33.88
C GLU A 351 -9.43 -12.98 32.72
N LYS A 352 -10.37 -13.73 32.13
CA LYS A 352 -11.23 -13.23 31.04
C LYS A 352 -12.60 -13.90 30.96
N PHE A 353 -13.57 -13.18 30.40
CA PHE A 353 -14.83 -13.76 29.95
C PHE A 353 -14.80 -13.95 28.44
N LEU A 354 -15.16 -15.15 27.98
CA LEU A 354 -15.29 -15.50 26.57
C LEU A 354 -16.76 -15.52 26.18
N ARG A 355 -17.10 -15.02 24.99
CA ARG A 355 -18.44 -15.13 24.41
C ARG A 355 -18.38 -16.03 23.18
N PHE A 356 -19.28 -17.01 23.10
CA PHE A 356 -19.44 -17.88 21.94
C PHE A 356 -20.81 -17.71 21.33
N LYS A 357 -20.86 -17.55 20.01
CA LYS A 357 -22.13 -17.50 19.29
C LYS A 357 -22.67 -18.91 19.08
N ILE A 358 -23.97 -19.09 19.31
CA ILE A 358 -24.64 -20.39 19.13
C ILE A 358 -25.51 -20.34 17.88
N LYS A 359 -25.30 -21.27 16.96
CA LYS A 359 -26.23 -21.56 15.87
C LYS A 359 -27.05 -22.81 16.20
N THR A 360 -28.35 -22.66 16.27
CA THR A 360 -29.28 -23.78 16.42
C THR A 360 -29.76 -24.20 15.05
N ASN A 361 -29.49 -25.45 14.64
CA ASN A 361 -30.08 -26.02 13.43
C ASN A 361 -30.91 -27.25 13.84
N SER A 362 -32.23 -27.11 13.76
CA SER A 362 -33.34 -28.10 13.78
C SER A 362 -33.33 -29.29 14.76
N SER A 363 -32.33 -29.42 15.64
CA SER A 363 -32.23 -30.41 16.74
C SER A 363 -30.85 -30.42 17.41
N ASN A 364 -29.83 -29.77 16.83
CA ASN A 364 -28.47 -29.73 17.38
C ASN A 364 -28.02 -28.28 17.69
N ILE A 365 -27.35 -28.12 18.83
CA ILE A 365 -26.59 -26.91 19.18
C ILE A 365 -25.24 -27.03 18.45
N VAL A 366 -25.03 -26.19 17.45
CA VAL A 366 -23.73 -26.05 16.79
C VAL A 366 -23.12 -24.74 17.30
N PHE A 367 -21.98 -24.84 17.96
CA PHE A 367 -21.20 -23.66 18.27
C PHE A 367 -20.59 -23.17 16.96
N ASP A 368 -20.78 -21.90 16.61
CA ASP A 368 -19.85 -21.29 15.66
C ASP A 368 -18.51 -21.32 16.39
N ASP A 369 -17.53 -22.06 15.87
CA ASP A 369 -16.19 -22.13 16.42
C ASP A 369 -15.66 -20.69 16.51
N VAL A 370 -15.56 -20.16 17.73
CA VAL A 370 -14.88 -18.90 17.96
C VAL A 370 -13.41 -19.23 18.11
N SER A 371 -12.68 -18.66 17.18
CA SER A 371 -11.29 -18.27 17.26
C SER A 371 -10.85 -17.80 18.66
N PHE A 372 -9.63 -18.16 19.07
CA PHE A 372 -9.12 -18.00 20.45
C PHE A 372 -8.04 -16.95 20.59
#